data_AF-A0A354EFN0-F1
#
_entry.id   AF-A0A354EFN0-F1
#
_cell.length_a   1.000
_cell.length_b   1.000
_cell.length_c   1.000
_cell.angle_alpha   90.00
_cell.angle_beta   90.00
_cell.angle_gamma   90.00
#
_symmetry.space_group_name_H-M   'P 1'
#
loop_
_entity.id
_entity.type
_entity.pdbx_description
1 polymer ?
#
loop_
_entity_poly.entity_id
_entity_poly.type
_entity_poly.pdbx_seq_one_letter_code
_entity_poly.pdbx_strand_id
1 'polypeptide(L)'
;MKRWVLVVLSCLVASSAWAETRSFQLSVTPDIAIHSRGTRIDGISLGIWSENPQSALALGIVNGSTGASSGLSLGFLANYAESYSGAQLAFVNYASGSFKGLQWGAFNYAGKLHGLQLGFINFADTADKGVQIGLLNIMNQTQRWFTGLPQEVAPAMIFVNWRY
;
A
#
# COMPACT_ATOMS: atom_id res chain seq x y z
N MET A 1 -17.17 24.17 -42.64
CA MET A 1 -15.95 23.73 -41.91
C MET A 1 -15.75 24.40 -40.53
N LYS A 2 -16.55 25.40 -40.10
CA LYS A 2 -16.32 26.13 -38.83
C LYS A 2 -17.01 25.55 -37.57
N ARG A 3 -17.95 24.61 -37.70
CA ARG A 3 -18.72 24.04 -36.55
C ARG A 3 -17.99 22.90 -35.82
N TRP A 4 -17.14 22.15 -36.51
CA TRP A 4 -16.37 21.04 -35.92
C TRP A 4 -15.21 21.51 -35.05
N VAL A 5 -14.63 22.69 -35.34
CA VAL A 5 -13.52 23.27 -34.56
C VAL A 5 -13.95 23.60 -33.14
N LEU A 6 -15.20 24.05 -32.94
CA LEU A 6 -15.75 24.41 -31.62
C LEU A 6 -15.99 23.19 -30.72
N VAL A 7 -16.41 22.06 -31.31
CA VAL A 7 -16.60 20.80 -30.57
C VAL A 7 -15.25 20.20 -30.14
N VAL A 8 -14.25 20.22 -31.03
CA VAL A 8 -12.90 19.76 -30.72
C VAL A 8 -12.23 20.65 -29.68
N LEU A 9 -12.43 21.98 -29.73
CA LEU A 9 -11.97 22.89 -28.67
C LEU A 9 -12.65 22.64 -27.33
N SER A 10 -13.96 22.35 -27.32
CA SER A 10 -14.69 22.05 -26.08
C SER A 10 -14.26 20.72 -25.45
N CYS A 11 -13.91 19.72 -26.25
CA CYS A 11 -13.33 18.47 -25.76
C CYS A 11 -11.87 18.63 -25.28
N LEU A 12 -11.12 19.60 -25.82
CA LEU A 12 -9.75 19.92 -25.39
C LEU A 12 -9.70 20.81 -24.13
N VAL A 13 -10.79 21.48 -23.75
CA VAL A 13 -10.87 22.17 -22.45
C VAL A 13 -11.27 21.20 -21.32
N ALA A 14 -11.84 20.04 -21.66
CA ALA A 14 -12.10 18.96 -20.70
C ALA A 14 -10.83 18.17 -20.31
N SER A 15 -9.69 18.43 -20.98
CA SER A 15 -8.42 17.80 -20.62
C SER A 15 -7.71 18.54 -19.50
N SER A 16 -7.54 17.81 -18.39
CA SER A 16 -6.66 18.06 -17.25
C SER A 16 -7.30 18.77 -16.04
N ALA A 17 -8.23 18.09 -15.38
CA ALA A 17 -8.27 18.13 -13.93
C ALA A 17 -6.98 17.47 -13.42
N TRP A 18 -5.89 18.25 -13.34
CA TRP A 18 -4.66 17.80 -12.70
C TRP A 18 -5.02 17.49 -11.25
N ALA A 19 -4.84 16.24 -10.83
CA ALA A 19 -4.91 15.91 -9.41
C ALA A 19 -3.90 16.82 -8.70
N GLU A 20 -4.41 17.68 -7.82
CA GLU A 20 -3.59 18.64 -7.12
C GLU A 20 -2.62 17.87 -6.21
N THR A 21 -1.32 17.98 -6.50
CA THR A 21 -0.27 17.35 -5.70
C THR A 21 0.27 18.35 -4.69
N ARG A 22 0.39 17.93 -3.43
CA ARG A 22 0.92 18.72 -2.33
C ARG A 22 2.07 17.99 -1.66
N SER A 23 3.08 18.73 -1.19
CA SER A 23 4.27 18.13 -0.59
C SER A 23 4.14 17.84 0.91
N PHE A 24 3.10 18.39 1.53
CA PHE A 24 2.90 18.31 2.97
C PHE A 24 1.42 18.04 3.27
N GLN A 25 1.16 17.20 4.27
CA GLN A 25 -0.17 16.95 4.81
C GLN A 25 -0.10 16.93 6.34
N LEU A 26 -1.09 17.56 6.97
CA LEU A 26 -1.35 17.48 8.40
C LEU A 26 -2.83 17.13 8.61
N SER A 27 -3.10 16.11 9.42
CA SER A 27 -4.45 15.61 9.68
C SER A 27 -4.69 15.28 11.15
N VAL A 28 -5.88 15.60 11.64
CA VAL A 28 -6.41 15.04 12.90
C VAL A 28 -7.24 13.80 12.56
N THR A 29 -8.10 13.95 11.57
CA THR A 29 -8.80 12.86 10.89
C THR A 29 -8.73 13.13 9.39
N PRO A 30 -9.07 12.16 8.53
CA PRO A 30 -9.06 12.40 7.09
C PRO A 30 -10.03 13.52 6.62
N ASP A 31 -11.04 13.84 7.42
CA ASP A 31 -12.01 14.91 7.14
C ASP A 31 -11.61 16.25 7.80
N ILE A 32 -10.71 16.20 8.79
CA ILE A 32 -10.13 17.36 9.47
C ILE A 32 -8.64 17.38 9.14
N ALA A 33 -8.32 17.83 7.93
CA ALA A 33 -6.98 17.89 7.38
C ALA A 33 -6.77 19.14 6.52
N ILE A 34 -5.51 19.52 6.29
CA ILE A 34 -5.17 20.70 5.47
C ILE A 34 -5.53 20.51 3.99
N HIS A 35 -5.50 19.27 3.51
CA HIS A 35 -5.90 18.89 2.17
C HIS A 35 -6.92 17.75 2.22
N SER A 36 -7.84 17.75 1.25
CA SER A 36 -8.87 16.72 1.11
C SER A 36 -8.27 15.34 0.86
N ARG A 37 -9.02 14.27 1.18
CA ARG A 37 -8.59 12.88 0.95
C ARG A 37 -8.17 12.56 -0.49
N GLY A 38 -8.73 13.26 -1.47
CA GLY A 38 -8.42 13.06 -2.90
C GLY A 38 -7.11 13.72 -3.36
N THR A 39 -6.52 14.60 -2.54
CA THR A 39 -5.28 15.31 -2.86
C THR A 39 -4.10 14.36 -2.74
N ARG A 40 -3.24 14.30 -3.76
CA ARG A 40 -2.04 13.46 -3.73
C ARG A 40 -0.95 14.12 -2.89
N ILE A 41 -0.33 13.36 -2.00
CA ILE A 41 0.76 13.84 -1.15
C ILE A 41 2.10 13.25 -1.61
N ASP A 42 2.98 14.09 -2.14
CA ASP A 42 4.33 13.71 -2.58
C ASP A 42 5.37 14.41 -1.68
N GLY A 43 5.61 13.85 -0.50
CA GLY A 43 6.51 14.43 0.49
C GLY A 43 6.29 13.87 1.89
N ILE A 44 5.69 14.64 2.79
CA ILE A 44 5.50 14.25 4.20
C ILE A 44 4.01 14.31 4.56
N SER A 45 3.50 13.28 5.21
CA SER A 45 2.17 13.25 5.81
C SER A 45 2.28 13.01 7.31
N LEU A 46 1.78 13.94 8.11
CA LEU A 46 1.76 13.85 9.57
C LEU A 46 0.31 13.81 10.06
N GLY A 47 0.00 12.98 11.05
CA GLY A 47 -1.32 13.08 11.65
C GLY A 47 -1.66 12.05 12.70
N ILE A 48 -2.81 12.26 13.35
CA ILE A 48 -3.43 11.22 14.17
C ILE A 48 -4.01 10.16 13.23
N TRP A 49 -4.80 10.58 12.23
CA TRP A 49 -5.30 9.72 11.18
C TRP A 49 -5.29 10.43 9.82
N SER A 50 -4.34 10.03 8.96
CA SER A 50 -4.22 10.50 7.58
C SER A 50 -4.84 9.52 6.58
N GLU A 51 -5.41 10.00 5.48
CA GLU A 51 -5.80 9.16 4.34
C GLU A 51 -5.71 9.94 3.02
N ASN A 52 -4.69 9.64 2.22
CA ASN A 52 -4.45 10.28 0.92
C ASN A 52 -3.73 9.33 -0.05
N PRO A 53 -3.92 9.45 -1.38
CA PRO A 53 -2.97 8.92 -2.35
C PRO A 53 -1.60 9.55 -2.09
N GLN A 54 -0.53 8.77 -2.07
CA GLN A 54 0.76 9.32 -1.65
C GLN A 54 2.00 8.67 -2.27
N SER A 55 3.05 9.47 -2.39
CA SER A 55 4.45 9.02 -2.46
C SER A 55 5.20 9.75 -1.35
N ALA A 56 5.11 9.26 -0.12
CA ALA A 56 5.44 10.06 1.06
C ALA A 56 6.11 9.28 2.20
N LEU A 57 6.76 10.05 3.08
CA LEU A 57 7.01 9.66 4.47
C LEU A 57 5.74 9.97 5.28
N ALA A 58 5.01 8.94 5.67
CA ALA A 58 3.81 9.05 6.49
C ALA A 58 4.14 8.70 7.95
N LEU A 59 3.89 9.63 8.88
CA LEU A 59 4.08 9.44 10.31
C LEU A 59 2.76 9.73 11.03
N GLY A 60 2.27 8.77 11.81
CA GLY A 60 1.01 8.98 12.52
C GLY A 60 0.59 7.85 13.44
N ILE A 61 -0.60 7.98 14.03
CA ILE A 61 -1.19 6.88 14.80
C ILE A 61 -1.80 5.86 13.84
N VAL A 62 -2.57 6.35 12.86
CA VAL A 62 -3.14 5.58 11.76
C VAL A 62 -2.79 6.24 10.43
N ASN A 63 -2.13 5.51 9.53
CA ASN A 63 -1.83 6.00 8.17
C ASN A 63 -2.62 5.21 7.14
N GLY A 64 -3.52 5.89 6.44
CA GLY A 64 -4.29 5.38 5.30
C GLY A 64 -3.73 5.88 3.98
N SER A 65 -3.85 5.06 2.94
CA SER A 65 -3.59 5.51 1.56
C SER A 65 -4.47 4.82 0.54
N THR A 66 -4.91 5.60 -0.44
CA THR A 66 -5.78 5.14 -1.52
C THR A 66 -5.02 5.08 -2.84
N GLY A 67 -5.56 4.35 -3.81
CA GLY A 67 -4.92 4.12 -5.10
C GLY A 67 -3.54 3.47 -5.01
N ALA A 68 -2.71 3.75 -6.03
CA ALA A 68 -1.31 3.32 -6.06
C ALA A 68 -0.44 4.30 -5.27
N SER A 69 -0.07 3.89 -4.06
CA SER A 69 0.73 4.69 -3.14
C SER A 69 2.11 4.08 -2.87
N SER A 70 3.05 4.89 -2.40
CA SER A 70 4.41 4.45 -2.13
C SER A 70 5.08 5.24 -1.00
N GLY A 71 6.17 4.71 -0.47
CA GLY A 71 7.03 5.39 0.50
C GLY A 71 7.25 4.62 1.80
N LEU A 72 7.44 5.36 2.89
CA LEU A 72 7.65 4.83 4.24
C LEU A 72 6.49 5.25 5.12
N SER A 73 5.72 4.29 5.62
CA SER A 73 4.60 4.52 6.52
C SER A 73 4.93 4.02 7.92
N LEU A 74 5.13 4.94 8.86
CA LEU A 74 5.35 4.67 10.27
C LEU A 74 4.06 4.99 11.04
N GLY A 75 3.26 3.97 11.31
CA GLY A 75 2.02 4.05 12.07
C GLY A 75 2.24 3.52 13.49
N PHE A 76 1.80 4.24 14.51
CA PHE A 76 1.86 3.72 15.87
C PHE A 76 0.93 2.51 16.05
N LEU A 77 -0.30 2.59 15.53
CA LEU A 77 -1.29 1.51 15.60
C LEU A 77 -1.45 0.80 14.26
N ALA A 78 -1.71 1.53 13.19
CA ALA A 78 -2.08 0.91 11.93
C ALA A 78 -1.57 1.64 10.69
N ASN A 79 -1.23 0.86 9.67
CA ASN A 79 -1.14 1.31 8.29
C ASN A 79 -2.14 0.55 7.44
N TYR A 80 -2.94 1.23 6.62
CA TYR A 80 -3.78 0.58 5.63
C TYR A 80 -3.62 1.22 4.25
N ALA A 81 -3.71 0.38 3.20
CA ALA A 81 -3.56 0.83 1.83
C ALA A 81 -4.41 0.01 0.85
N GLU A 82 -4.79 0.62 -0.27
CA GLU A 82 -5.30 -0.11 -1.43
C GLU A 82 -4.17 -0.84 -2.15
N SER A 83 -3.17 -0.12 -2.66
CA SER A 83 -1.95 -0.70 -3.19
C SER A 83 -0.75 0.12 -2.75
N TYR A 84 0.31 -0.57 -2.32
CA TYR A 84 1.45 0.09 -1.68
C TYR A 84 2.79 -0.47 -2.13
N SER A 85 3.73 0.41 -2.44
CA SER A 85 5.12 0.06 -2.73
C SER A 85 6.07 0.76 -1.75
N GLY A 86 6.72 0.03 -0.87
CA GLY A 86 7.66 0.58 0.10
C GLY A 86 7.64 -0.18 1.42
N ALA A 87 7.65 0.54 2.55
CA ALA A 87 7.66 -0.06 3.87
C ALA A 87 6.49 0.44 4.73
N GLN A 88 5.77 -0.50 5.35
CA GLN A 88 4.72 -0.24 6.32
C GLN A 88 5.17 -0.83 7.67
N LEU A 89 5.37 0.04 8.66
CA LEU A 89 5.75 -0.33 10.02
C LEU A 89 4.65 0.17 10.96
N ALA A 90 3.92 -0.76 11.58
CA ALA A 90 2.87 -0.48 12.57
C ALA A 90 2.49 -1.74 13.32
N PHE A 91 1.68 -1.64 14.38
CA PHE A 91 1.16 -2.83 15.04
C PHE A 91 0.31 -3.68 14.08
N VAL A 92 -0.50 -3.04 13.22
CA VAL A 92 -1.26 -3.69 12.13
C VAL A 92 -0.91 -3.07 10.79
N ASN A 93 -0.57 -3.89 9.80
CA ASN A 93 -0.42 -3.44 8.40
C ASN A 93 -1.42 -4.19 7.51
N TYR A 94 -2.16 -3.44 6.70
CA TYR A 94 -3.19 -3.99 5.83
C TYR A 94 -3.08 -3.40 4.41
N ALA A 95 -2.90 -4.25 3.40
CA ALA A 95 -2.96 -3.85 2.01
C ALA A 95 -4.01 -4.70 1.27
N SER A 96 -5.12 -4.11 0.85
CA SER A 96 -6.21 -4.88 0.21
C SER A 96 -5.85 -5.38 -1.20
N GLY A 97 -5.02 -4.64 -1.92
CA GLY A 97 -4.53 -4.97 -3.25
C GLY A 97 -3.08 -5.43 -3.25
N SER A 98 -2.26 -4.87 -4.15
CA SER A 98 -0.86 -5.28 -4.28
C SER A 98 0.01 -4.57 -3.27
N PHE A 99 0.80 -5.36 -2.54
CA PHE A 99 1.85 -4.87 -1.65
C PHE A 99 3.23 -5.29 -2.15
N LYS A 100 4.12 -4.31 -2.33
CA LYS A 100 5.51 -4.53 -2.72
C LYS A 100 6.47 -3.90 -1.71
N GLY A 101 7.27 -4.71 -1.03
CA GLY A 101 8.31 -4.23 -0.11
C GLY A 101 8.24 -4.88 1.28
N LEU A 102 8.27 -4.11 2.36
CA LEU A 102 8.36 -4.62 3.74
C LEU A 102 7.11 -4.28 4.56
N GLN A 103 6.43 -5.27 5.13
CA GLN A 103 5.50 -5.04 6.25
C GLN A 103 6.12 -5.56 7.53
N TRP A 104 6.19 -4.72 8.56
CA TRP A 104 6.64 -5.11 9.89
C TRP A 104 5.60 -4.70 10.93
N GLY A 105 5.11 -5.68 11.69
CA GLY A 105 4.03 -5.45 12.65
C GLY A 105 3.60 -6.71 13.38
N ALA A 106 2.71 -6.60 14.35
CA ALA A 106 2.12 -7.79 14.99
C ALA A 106 1.27 -8.58 13.99
N PHE A 107 0.51 -7.87 13.15
CA PHE A 107 -0.34 -8.44 12.11
C PHE A 107 -0.07 -7.78 10.77
N ASN A 108 0.19 -8.59 9.74
CA ASN A 108 0.41 -8.13 8.37
C ASN A 108 -0.55 -8.85 7.42
N TYR A 109 -1.19 -8.08 6.54
CA TYR A 109 -2.05 -8.59 5.49
C TYR A 109 -1.71 -7.92 4.15
N ALA A 110 -1.68 -8.72 3.08
CA ALA A 110 -1.57 -8.25 1.71
C ALA A 110 -2.45 -9.08 0.77
N GLY A 111 -3.27 -8.45 -0.07
CA GLY A 111 -3.99 -9.15 -1.13
C GLY A 111 -3.03 -9.84 -2.10
N LYS A 112 -2.03 -9.12 -2.60
CA LYS A 112 -0.96 -9.69 -3.42
C LYS A 112 0.42 -9.28 -2.91
N LEU A 113 1.19 -10.23 -2.41
CA LEU A 113 2.50 -10.01 -1.79
C LEU A 113 3.68 -10.17 -2.76
N HIS A 114 4.48 -9.11 -2.87
CA HIS A 114 5.80 -9.06 -3.49
C HIS A 114 6.83 -8.45 -2.53
N GLY A 115 7.25 -9.22 -1.53
CA GLY A 115 8.23 -8.73 -0.56
C GLY A 115 8.28 -9.55 0.72
N LEU A 116 8.53 -8.87 1.83
CA LEU A 116 8.75 -9.49 3.13
C LEU A 116 7.65 -9.04 4.11
N GLN A 117 7.00 -9.99 4.78
CA GLN A 117 6.17 -9.73 5.95
C GLN A 117 6.87 -10.29 7.19
N LEU A 118 7.04 -9.45 8.20
CA LEU A 118 7.65 -9.79 9.49
C LEU A 118 6.65 -9.49 10.60
N GLY A 119 6.21 -10.50 11.33
CA GLY A 119 5.22 -10.30 12.38
C GLY A 119 4.84 -11.53 13.15
N PHE A 120 3.89 -11.43 14.08
CA PHE A 120 3.35 -12.62 14.73
C PHE A 120 2.41 -13.37 13.78
N ILE A 121 1.55 -12.64 13.07
CA ILE A 121 0.63 -13.18 12.07
C ILE A 121 0.85 -12.49 10.74
N ASN A 122 1.14 -13.28 9.71
CA ASN A 122 1.28 -12.82 8.35
C ASN A 122 0.26 -13.54 7.46
N PHE A 123 -0.43 -12.77 6.63
CA PHE A 123 -1.41 -13.28 5.68
C PHE A 123 -1.18 -12.67 4.30
N ALA A 124 -1.27 -13.51 3.26
CA ALA A 124 -1.39 -13.07 1.88
C ALA A 124 -2.40 -13.90 1.09
N ASP A 125 -3.29 -13.25 0.33
CA ASP A 125 -4.20 -13.98 -0.55
C ASP A 125 -3.43 -14.60 -1.73
N THR A 126 -2.53 -13.84 -2.34
CA THR A 126 -1.62 -14.33 -3.39
C THR A 126 -0.19 -13.92 -3.11
N ALA A 127 0.77 -14.83 -3.32
CA ALA A 127 2.20 -14.52 -3.26
C ALA A 127 2.91 -14.94 -4.55
N ASP A 128 3.54 -13.97 -5.25
CA ASP A 128 4.39 -14.27 -6.41
C ASP A 128 5.87 -14.37 -6.00
N LYS A 129 6.33 -13.41 -5.18
CA LYS A 129 7.70 -13.28 -4.66
C LYS A 129 7.61 -12.78 -3.22
N GLY A 130 7.01 -13.59 -2.36
CA GLY A 130 6.74 -13.25 -0.96
C GLY A 130 7.51 -14.15 0.00
N VAL A 131 8.07 -13.56 1.05
CA VAL A 131 8.57 -14.28 2.22
C VAL A 131 7.79 -13.77 3.43
N GLN A 132 7.29 -14.68 4.25
CA GLN A 132 6.63 -14.37 5.52
C GLN A 132 7.45 -15.00 6.64
N ILE A 133 7.74 -14.23 7.69
CA ILE A 133 8.42 -14.70 8.89
C ILE A 133 7.57 -14.32 10.09
N GLY A 134 7.04 -15.32 10.78
CA GLY A 134 6.15 -15.14 11.91
C GLY A 134 5.69 -16.43 12.55
N LEU A 135 4.93 -16.31 13.65
CA LEU A 135 4.36 -17.46 14.36
C LEU A 135 3.29 -18.16 13.53
N LEU A 136 2.49 -17.39 12.78
CA LEU A 136 1.47 -17.88 11.87
C LEU A 136 1.65 -17.21 10.50
N ASN A 137 1.81 -18.03 9.46
CA ASN A 137 2.00 -17.56 8.09
C ASN A 137 0.99 -18.26 7.18
N ILE A 138 0.13 -17.49 6.52
CA ILE A 138 -0.93 -17.99 5.66
C ILE A 138 -0.77 -17.40 4.26
N MET A 139 -0.71 -18.27 3.25
CA MET A 139 -0.69 -17.91 1.83
C MET A 139 -1.72 -18.75 1.09
N ASN A 140 -2.79 -18.12 0.59
CA ASN A 140 -3.91 -18.86 -0.01
C ASN A 140 -3.57 -19.37 -1.44
N GLN A 141 -3.03 -18.51 -2.30
CA GLN A 141 -2.62 -18.84 -3.66
C GLN A 141 -1.14 -18.52 -3.90
N THR A 142 -0.38 -19.50 -4.38
CA THR A 142 1.01 -19.31 -4.78
C THR A 142 1.16 -19.65 -6.25
N GLN A 143 1.58 -18.69 -7.08
CA GLN A 143 1.66 -18.92 -8.53
C GLN A 143 2.88 -19.76 -8.96
N ARG A 144 3.94 -19.81 -8.14
CA ARG A 144 5.17 -20.57 -8.43
C ARG A 144 5.68 -21.25 -7.16
N TRP A 145 5.51 -22.56 -7.09
CA TRP A 145 6.12 -23.39 -6.06
C TRP A 145 7.35 -24.10 -6.65
N PHE A 146 8.54 -23.74 -6.18
CA PHE A 146 9.77 -24.57 -6.26
C PHE A 146 10.21 -25.04 -7.66
N THR A 147 10.13 -24.20 -8.70
CA THR A 147 10.63 -24.59 -10.03
C THR A 147 12.12 -24.30 -10.26
N GLY A 148 12.73 -23.41 -9.47
CA GLY A 148 14.12 -22.95 -9.66
C GLY A 148 15.07 -23.21 -8.50
N LEU A 149 14.89 -24.30 -7.73
CA LEU A 149 15.88 -24.69 -6.72
C LEU A 149 17.19 -25.12 -7.40
N PRO A 150 18.38 -24.72 -6.91
CA PRO A 150 18.65 -23.98 -5.67
C PRO A 150 18.84 -22.45 -5.83
N GLN A 151 18.58 -21.86 -6.99
CA GLN A 151 18.75 -20.41 -7.20
C GLN A 151 17.63 -19.57 -6.56
N GLU A 152 16.48 -20.19 -6.26
CA GLU A 152 15.34 -19.57 -5.57
C GLU A 152 15.40 -19.91 -4.07
N VAL A 153 15.56 -18.89 -3.21
CA VAL A 153 15.55 -19.04 -1.74
C VAL A 153 14.20 -19.63 -1.32
N ALA A 154 14.22 -20.79 -0.66
CA ALA A 154 13.03 -21.40 -0.09
C ALA A 154 12.38 -20.43 0.91
N PRO A 155 11.06 -20.15 0.82
CA PRO A 155 10.36 -19.51 1.93
C PRO A 155 10.50 -20.44 3.13
N ALA A 156 11.26 -20.01 4.14
CA ALA A 156 11.57 -20.81 5.30
C ALA A 156 10.28 -21.36 5.92
N MET A 157 10.17 -22.69 5.92
CA MET A 157 9.29 -23.41 6.84
C MET A 157 9.59 -22.96 8.28
N ILE A 158 8.61 -23.22 9.16
CA ILE A 158 8.67 -23.31 10.63
C ILE A 158 7.89 -22.13 11.28
N PHE A 159 6.58 -22.19 11.59
CA PHE A 159 5.69 -23.30 11.90
C PHE A 159 4.27 -23.02 11.36
N VAL A 160 3.66 -24.03 10.75
CA VAL A 160 2.25 -24.13 10.32
C VAL A 160 1.79 -23.23 9.15
N ASN A 161 1.92 -23.79 7.93
CA ASN A 161 1.22 -23.35 6.73
C ASN A 161 -0.12 -24.11 6.67
N TRP A 162 -1.25 -23.44 6.93
CA TRP A 162 -2.58 -24.01 6.70
C TRP A 162 -3.07 -23.57 5.32
N ARG A 163 -3.22 -24.53 4.42
CA ARG A 163 -3.99 -24.39 3.20
C ARG A 163 -5.35 -25.05 3.46
N TYR A 164 -6.45 -24.30 3.29
CA TYR A 164 -7.80 -24.84 3.26
C TYR A 164 -8.23 -25.02 1.80
#